data_AF-A0A973JJ69-F1
#
_entry.id   AF-A0A973JJ69-F1
#
_cell.length_a   1.000
_cell.length_b   1.000
_cell.length_c   1.000
_cell.angle_alpha   90.00
_cell.angle_beta   90.00
_cell.angle_gamma   90.00
#
_symmetry.space_group_name_H-M   'P 1'
#
loop_
_entity.id
_entity.type
_entity.pdbx_description
1 polymer ?
#
loop_
_entity_poly.entity_id
_entity_poly.type
_entity_poly.pdbx_seq_one_letter_code
_entity_poly.pdbx_strand_id
1 'polypeptide(L)'
;TGVLLLRAATGTTSTCYVRIEPPYREDLRAAIPAVLGETSTSPIQVADRLTAGAFAQDPATAFAQRSTRWAASAAGLVAGLLWAVIAWTRRGRAALYASIGVPYAGGVLIRWTEGAVVTLLGVLWGTALAVTTAVSLAHTDAGLALDLGARGGITAGTTALVVVVLAGLWRPQTLAALKDR
;
A
#
# COMPACT_ATOMS: atom_id res chain seq x y z
N THR A 1 41.81 -22.40 -6.89
CA THR A 1 40.78 -23.24 -7.53
C THR A 1 39.96 -23.87 -6.42
N GLY A 2 38.74 -23.37 -6.19
CA GLY A 2 37.83 -23.97 -5.20
C GLY A 2 37.08 -25.15 -5.83
N VAL A 3 36.92 -26.24 -5.08
CA VAL A 3 36.08 -27.37 -5.50
C VAL A 3 34.71 -27.19 -4.88
N LEU A 4 33.66 -27.21 -5.70
CA LEU A 4 32.27 -27.06 -5.26
C LEU A 4 31.73 -28.45 -4.90
N LEU A 5 31.52 -28.70 -3.60
CA LEU A 5 30.94 -29.95 -3.10
C LEU A 5 29.44 -29.78 -2.90
N LEU A 6 28.65 -30.40 -3.78
CA LEU A 6 27.19 -30.38 -3.69
C LEU A 6 26.72 -31.49 -2.75
N ARG A 7 25.94 -31.11 -1.74
CA ARG A 7 25.29 -32.05 -0.83
C ARG A 7 23.90 -32.36 -1.37
N ALA A 8 23.50 -33.64 -1.29
CA ALA A 8 22.15 -34.07 -1.66
C ALA A 8 21.10 -33.25 -0.90
N ALA A 9 20.07 -32.80 -1.61
CA ALA A 9 18.97 -32.08 -1.00
C ALA A 9 18.16 -33.01 -0.08
N THR A 10 17.69 -32.45 1.03
CA THR A 10 16.85 -33.16 1.99
C THR A 10 15.50 -32.46 2.10
N GLY A 11 14.41 -33.23 2.01
CA GLY A 11 13.04 -32.71 2.08
C GLY A 11 12.40 -32.48 0.71
N THR A 12 11.14 -32.02 0.71
CA THR A 12 10.34 -31.79 -0.49
C THR A 12 9.80 -30.36 -0.49
N THR A 13 10.05 -29.62 -1.56
CA THR A 13 9.50 -28.27 -1.78
C THR A 13 9.18 -28.09 -3.25
N SER A 14 8.16 -27.29 -3.56
CA SER A 14 7.83 -26.91 -4.93
C SER A 14 8.79 -25.86 -5.50
N THR A 15 9.50 -25.10 -4.62
CA THR A 15 10.41 -24.03 -5.04
C THR A 15 11.63 -23.96 -4.12
N CYS A 16 12.83 -23.77 -4.68
CA CYS A 16 14.09 -23.60 -3.96
C CYS A 16 14.85 -22.38 -4.48
N TYR A 17 15.44 -21.59 -3.59
CA TYR A 17 16.27 -20.44 -3.95
C TYR A 17 17.72 -20.71 -3.55
N VAL A 18 18.63 -20.61 -4.52
CA VAL A 18 20.06 -20.83 -4.29
C VAL A 18 20.81 -19.52 -4.53
N ARG A 19 21.65 -19.13 -3.58
CA ARG A 19 22.58 -18.00 -3.72
C ARG A 19 23.95 -18.57 -4.07
N ILE A 20 24.58 -18.01 -5.09
CA ILE A 20 25.91 -18.42 -5.55
C ILE A 20 26.74 -17.23 -6.00
N GLU A 21 28.06 -17.35 -5.87
CA GLU A 21 29.01 -16.41 -6.43
C GLU A 21 29.02 -16.50 -7.97
N PRO A 22 29.17 -15.37 -8.69
CA PRO A 22 29.14 -15.32 -10.16
C PRO A 22 30.00 -16.36 -10.92
N PRO A 23 31.24 -16.69 -10.51
CA PRO A 23 32.09 -17.57 -11.30
C PRO A 23 31.60 -19.02 -11.38
N TYR A 24 30.70 -19.45 -10.49
CA TYR A 24 30.24 -20.84 -10.41
C TYR A 24 28.81 -21.04 -10.97
N ARG A 25 28.24 -20.03 -11.64
CA ARG A 25 26.85 -20.01 -12.10
C ARG A 25 26.53 -21.14 -13.08
N GLU A 26 27.32 -21.30 -14.13
CA GLU A 26 27.06 -22.29 -15.18
C GLU A 26 27.26 -23.73 -14.67
N ASP A 27 28.30 -23.94 -13.87
CA ASP A 27 28.58 -25.24 -13.23
C ASP A 27 27.43 -25.67 -12.32
N LEU A 28 26.89 -24.73 -11.53
CA LEU A 28 25.76 -24.99 -10.66
C LEU A 28 24.47 -25.24 -11.45
N ARG A 29 24.23 -24.47 -12.52
CA ARG A 29 23.06 -24.64 -13.38
C ARG A 29 23.01 -26.04 -14.00
N ALA A 30 24.16 -26.57 -14.41
CA ALA A 30 24.27 -27.92 -14.95
C ALA A 30 24.11 -29.01 -13.87
N ALA A 31 24.55 -28.75 -12.64
CA ALA A 31 24.58 -29.76 -11.58
C ALA A 31 23.30 -29.84 -10.72
N ILE A 32 22.55 -28.74 -10.55
CA ILE A 32 21.35 -28.69 -9.70
C ILE A 32 20.31 -29.76 -10.03
N PRO A 33 19.93 -30.01 -11.31
CA PRO A 33 18.88 -30.97 -11.60
C PRO A 33 19.26 -32.39 -11.15
N ALA A 34 20.53 -32.77 -11.32
CA ALA A 34 21.05 -34.05 -10.84
C ALA A 34 21.05 -34.14 -9.30
N VAL A 35 21.41 -33.06 -8.60
CA VAL A 35 21.43 -33.00 -7.12
C VAL A 35 20.03 -33.04 -6.52
N LEU A 36 19.04 -32.48 -7.21
CA LEU A 36 17.64 -32.47 -6.80
C LEU A 36 16.86 -33.73 -7.25
N GLY A 37 17.51 -34.65 -7.98
CA GLY A 37 16.92 -35.92 -8.38
C GLY A 37 15.90 -35.78 -9.51
N GLU A 38 16.20 -34.96 -10.53
CA GLU A 38 15.37 -34.85 -11.72
C GLU A 38 15.09 -36.23 -12.34
N THR A 39 13.82 -36.47 -12.66
CA THR A 39 13.35 -37.69 -13.33
C THR A 39 12.49 -37.30 -14.52
N SER A 40 12.29 -38.21 -15.47
CA SER A 40 11.48 -37.95 -16.68
C SER A 40 10.02 -37.53 -16.38
N THR A 41 9.53 -37.81 -15.18
CA THR A 41 8.18 -37.47 -14.69
C THR A 41 8.15 -36.20 -13.83
N SER A 42 9.30 -35.65 -13.43
CA SER A 42 9.41 -34.45 -12.62
C SER A 42 10.60 -33.59 -13.09
N PRO A 43 10.42 -32.84 -14.20
CA PRO A 43 11.48 -32.00 -14.75
C PRO A 43 11.76 -30.82 -13.81
N ILE A 44 13.04 -30.52 -13.61
CA ILE A 44 13.49 -29.46 -12.69
C ILE A 44 13.94 -28.27 -13.52
N GLN A 45 13.18 -27.18 -13.45
CA GLN A 45 13.50 -25.96 -14.18
C GLN A 45 14.44 -25.07 -13.35
N VAL A 46 15.67 -24.89 -13.86
CA VAL A 46 16.64 -23.96 -13.28
C VAL A 46 16.61 -22.65 -14.08
N ALA A 47 16.03 -21.61 -13.47
CA ALA A 47 15.95 -20.28 -14.04
C ALA A 47 16.85 -19.32 -13.28
N ASP A 48 17.68 -18.58 -14.01
CA ASP A 48 18.42 -17.47 -13.42
C ASP A 48 17.46 -16.33 -13.09
N ARG A 49 17.63 -15.75 -11.90
CA ARG A 49 16.81 -14.63 -11.48
C ARG A 49 17.02 -13.38 -12.34
N LEU A 50 18.14 -13.26 -13.08
CA LEU A 50 18.39 -12.13 -13.99
C LEU A 50 19.32 -12.51 -15.16
N THR A 51 18.88 -12.23 -16.40
CA THR A 51 19.58 -11.26 -17.30
C THR A 51 18.85 -10.98 -18.63
N ALA A 52 17.94 -11.83 -19.12
CA ALA A 52 17.11 -11.49 -20.27
C ALA A 52 15.88 -12.42 -20.35
N GLY A 53 14.68 -11.84 -20.39
CA GLY A 53 13.42 -12.56 -20.50
C GLY A 53 12.29 -11.89 -19.71
N ALA A 54 11.04 -12.28 -19.97
CA ALA A 54 9.84 -11.72 -19.33
C ALA A 54 9.84 -11.78 -17.78
N PHE A 55 10.73 -12.58 -17.19
CA PHE A 55 10.93 -12.74 -15.74
C PHE A 55 12.17 -12.03 -15.19
N ALA A 56 12.91 -11.28 -16.02
CA ALA A 56 14.09 -10.52 -15.62
C ALA A 56 13.75 -9.14 -15.00
N GLN A 57 12.47 -8.73 -15.04
CA GLN A 57 12.05 -7.52 -14.35
C GLN A 57 12.06 -7.75 -12.84
N ASP A 58 12.93 -7.01 -12.15
CA ASP A 58 12.90 -6.94 -10.69
C ASP A 58 11.48 -6.49 -10.27
N PRO A 59 10.75 -7.28 -9.45
CA PRO A 59 9.40 -6.94 -9.02
C PRO A 59 9.32 -5.56 -8.35
N ALA A 60 10.40 -5.08 -7.72
CA ALA A 60 10.44 -3.72 -7.16
C ALA A 60 10.38 -2.66 -8.27
N THR A 61 11.14 -2.84 -9.35
CA THR A 61 11.13 -1.94 -10.52
C THR A 61 9.81 -2.01 -11.28
N ALA A 62 9.26 -3.22 -11.46
CA ALA A 62 7.95 -3.41 -12.08
C ALA A 62 6.84 -2.72 -11.26
N PHE A 63 6.88 -2.82 -9.94
CA PHE A 63 5.95 -2.10 -9.07
C PHE A 63 6.15 -0.58 -9.14
N ALA A 64 7.39 -0.10 -9.17
CA ALA A 64 7.70 1.32 -9.28
C ALA A 64 7.19 1.94 -10.59
N GLN A 65 7.08 1.16 -11.67
CA GLN A 65 6.55 1.63 -12.94
C GLN A 65 5.00 1.59 -13.02
N ARG A 66 4.32 0.85 -12.13
CA ARG A 66 2.86 0.78 -12.14
C ARG A 66 2.25 2.08 -11.63
N SER A 67 1.36 2.68 -12.41
CA SER A 67 0.55 3.84 -11.97
C SER A 67 -0.35 3.49 -10.79
N THR A 68 -0.80 2.23 -10.70
CA THR A 68 -1.66 1.73 -9.61
C THR A 68 -1.00 1.76 -8.24
N ARG A 69 0.33 1.93 -8.14
CA ARG A 69 1.01 2.13 -6.85
C ARG A 69 0.51 3.35 -6.10
N TRP A 70 -0.01 4.35 -6.81
CA TRP A 70 -0.56 5.58 -6.25
C TRP A 70 -2.06 5.50 -5.96
N ALA A 71 -2.72 4.38 -6.27
CA ALA A 71 -4.17 4.25 -6.14
C ALA A 71 -4.65 4.51 -4.69
N ALA A 72 -3.93 3.98 -3.70
CA ALA A 72 -4.25 4.21 -2.30
C ALA A 72 -4.12 5.69 -1.91
N SER A 73 -3.05 6.36 -2.34
CA SER A 73 -2.85 7.80 -2.12
C SER A 73 -3.92 8.65 -2.80
N ALA A 74 -4.30 8.29 -4.03
CA ALA A 74 -5.36 8.96 -4.77
C ALA A 74 -6.72 8.78 -4.07
N ALA A 75 -7.04 7.57 -3.60
CA ALA A 75 -8.26 7.31 -2.84
C ALA A 75 -8.31 8.13 -1.53
N GLY A 76 -7.21 8.18 -0.79
CA GLY A 76 -7.10 9.01 0.41
C GLY A 76 -7.25 10.50 0.12
N LEU A 77 -6.63 10.99 -0.96
CA LEU A 77 -6.77 12.38 -1.40
C LEU A 77 -8.23 12.73 -1.75
N VAL A 78 -8.93 11.87 -2.50
CA VAL A 78 -10.35 12.06 -2.82
C VAL A 78 -11.20 12.10 -1.55
N ALA A 79 -10.99 11.17 -0.61
CA ALA A 79 -11.70 11.14 0.66
C ALA A 79 -11.46 12.42 1.49
N GLY A 80 -10.20 12.85 1.60
CA GLY A 80 -9.83 14.07 2.31
C GLY A 80 -10.42 15.33 1.67
N LEU A 81 -10.43 15.43 0.33
CA LEU A 81 -11.03 16.55 -0.39
C LEU A 81 -12.55 16.58 -0.22
N LEU A 82 -13.22 15.43 -0.29
CA LEU A 82 -14.66 15.35 -0.08
C LEU A 82 -15.02 15.81 1.34
N TRP A 83 -14.24 15.40 2.33
CA TRP A 83 -14.38 15.93 3.69
C TRP A 83 -14.13 17.44 3.75
N ALA A 84 -13.10 17.96 3.08
CA ALA A 84 -12.82 19.40 3.05
C ALA A 84 -13.98 20.21 2.44
N VAL A 85 -14.64 19.69 1.40
CA VAL A 85 -15.86 20.29 0.81
C VAL A 85 -17.01 20.30 1.83
N ILE A 86 -17.20 19.20 2.57
CA ILE A 86 -18.21 19.13 3.64
C ILE A 86 -17.89 20.14 4.76
N ALA A 87 -16.63 20.22 5.18
CA ALA A 87 -16.19 21.19 6.19
C ALA A 87 -16.39 22.64 5.71
N TRP A 88 -16.13 22.90 4.42
CA TRP A 88 -16.33 24.20 3.79
C TRP A 88 -17.81 24.61 3.74
N THR A 89 -18.69 23.71 3.29
CA THR A 89 -20.15 23.99 3.26
C THR A 89 -20.71 24.22 4.66
N ARG A 90 -20.14 23.57 5.68
CA ARG A 90 -20.49 23.76 7.10
C ARG A 90 -19.84 25.00 7.75
N ARG A 91 -19.11 25.84 7.00
CA ARG A 91 -18.43 27.04 7.54
C ARG A 91 -19.37 27.99 8.30
N GLY A 92 -20.65 28.05 7.92
CA GLY A 92 -21.65 28.89 8.60
C GLY A 92 -21.84 28.55 10.10
N ARG A 93 -21.62 27.28 10.49
CA ARG A 93 -21.68 26.87 11.91
C ARG A 93 -20.51 27.40 12.73
N ALA A 94 -19.36 27.63 12.11
CA ALA A 94 -18.20 28.16 12.81
C ALA A 94 -18.38 29.61 13.27
N ALA A 95 -19.13 30.41 12.49
CA ALA A 95 -19.50 31.77 12.91
C ALA A 95 -20.41 31.75 14.14
N LEU A 96 -21.33 30.78 14.21
CA LEU A 96 -22.16 30.56 15.41
C LEU A 96 -21.28 30.20 16.61
N TYR A 97 -20.37 29.23 16.48
CA TYR A 97 -19.45 28.87 17.58
C TYR A 97 -18.59 30.04 18.06
N ALA A 98 -18.16 30.91 17.15
CA ALA A 98 -17.43 32.13 17.52
C ALA A 98 -18.30 33.10 18.35
N SER A 99 -19.60 33.22 18.04
CA SER A 99 -20.52 34.08 18.80
C SER A 99 -20.79 33.61 20.24
N ILE A 100 -20.68 32.31 20.49
CA ILE A 100 -20.77 31.69 21.83
C ILE A 100 -19.41 31.66 22.57
N GLY A 101 -18.37 32.30 22.03
CA GLY A 101 -17.07 32.42 22.67
C GLY A 101 -16.17 31.18 22.56
N VAL A 102 -16.47 30.24 21.66
CA VAL A 102 -15.61 29.06 21.45
C VAL A 102 -14.27 29.53 20.87
N PRO A 103 -13.13 29.20 21.53
CA PRO A 103 -11.82 29.59 21.01
C PRO A 103 -11.52 28.88 19.69
N TYR A 104 -10.73 29.53 18.82
CA TYR A 104 -10.35 28.98 17.52
C TYR A 104 -9.78 27.56 17.62
N ALA A 105 -8.94 27.30 18.63
CA ALA A 105 -8.36 25.98 18.89
C ALA A 105 -9.43 24.90 19.13
N GLY A 106 -10.52 25.24 19.84
CA GLY A 106 -11.65 24.33 20.04
C GLY A 106 -12.39 24.02 18.74
N GLY A 107 -12.60 25.02 17.89
CA GLY A 107 -13.19 24.83 16.56
C GLY A 107 -12.33 23.96 15.63
N VAL A 108 -11.00 24.13 15.67
CA VAL A 108 -10.05 23.27 14.94
C VAL A 108 -10.11 21.84 15.46
N LEU A 109 -10.13 21.64 16.79
CA LEU A 109 -10.16 20.31 17.40
C LEU A 109 -11.44 19.55 17.00
N ILE A 110 -12.60 20.20 17.02
CA ILE A 110 -13.88 19.60 16.60
C ILE A 110 -13.82 19.15 15.14
N ARG A 111 -13.35 20.02 14.24
CA ARG A 111 -13.21 19.67 12.82
C ARG A 111 -12.24 18.52 12.63
N TRP A 112 -11.12 18.56 13.34
CA TRP A 112 -10.11 17.52 13.25
C TRP A 112 -10.65 16.17 13.72
N THR A 113 -11.37 16.12 14.85
CA THR A 113 -11.96 14.85 15.33
C THR A 113 -13.05 14.34 14.41
N GLU A 114 -13.92 15.20 13.89
CA GLU A 114 -14.93 14.81 12.88
C GLU A 114 -14.27 14.21 11.63
N GLY A 115 -13.25 14.89 11.09
CA GLY A 115 -12.54 14.42 9.91
C GLY A 115 -11.72 13.16 10.16
N ALA A 116 -11.05 13.06 11.31
CA ALA A 116 -10.26 11.90 11.68
C ALA A 116 -11.14 10.65 11.85
N VAL A 117 -12.30 10.78 12.50
CA VAL A 117 -13.23 9.65 12.69
C VAL A 117 -13.77 9.17 11.34
N VAL A 118 -14.23 10.07 10.48
CA VAL A 118 -14.73 9.70 9.14
C VAL A 118 -13.65 9.04 8.30
N THR A 119 -12.43 9.58 8.34
CA THR A 119 -11.28 9.02 7.62
C THR A 119 -10.93 7.63 8.12
N LEU A 120 -10.86 7.44 9.44
CA LEU A 120 -10.51 6.15 10.06
C LEU A 120 -11.55 5.08 9.73
N LEU A 121 -12.84 5.41 9.86
CA LEU A 121 -13.92 4.49 9.49
C LEU A 121 -13.91 4.16 7.99
N GLY A 122 -13.70 5.16 7.13
CA GLY A 122 -13.61 4.97 5.69
C GLY A 122 -12.43 4.09 5.28
N VAL A 123 -11.27 4.26 5.91
CA VAL A 123 -10.09 3.42 5.69
C VAL A 123 -10.33 1.99 6.17
N LEU A 124 -10.86 1.80 7.38
CA LEU A 124 -11.17 0.45 7.89
C LEU A 124 -12.16 -0.28 6.98
N TRP A 125 -13.23 0.40 6.59
CA TRP A 125 -14.23 -0.18 5.69
C TRP A 125 -13.65 -0.46 4.29
N GLY A 126 -12.92 0.49 3.71
CA GLY A 126 -12.31 0.34 2.39
C GLY A 126 -11.25 -0.75 2.34
N THR A 127 -10.43 -0.88 3.37
CA THR A 127 -9.45 -1.97 3.49
C THR A 127 -10.13 -3.33 3.63
N ALA A 128 -11.18 -3.44 4.45
CA ALA A 128 -11.95 -4.67 4.56
C ALA A 128 -12.56 -5.09 3.21
N LEU A 129 -13.13 -4.14 2.46
CA LEU A 129 -13.64 -4.39 1.11
C LEU A 129 -12.52 -4.78 0.12
N ALA A 130 -11.36 -4.12 0.16
CA ALA A 130 -10.24 -4.44 -0.71
C ALA A 130 -9.69 -5.85 -0.44
N VAL A 131 -9.54 -6.23 0.83
CA VAL A 131 -9.09 -7.57 1.24
C VAL A 131 -10.11 -8.62 0.83
N THR A 132 -11.39 -8.41 1.15
CA THR A 132 -12.45 -9.39 0.82
C THR A 132 -12.58 -9.59 -0.69
N THR A 133 -12.51 -8.53 -1.50
CA THR A 133 -12.55 -8.64 -2.96
C THR A 133 -11.29 -9.30 -3.52
N ALA A 134 -10.11 -9.02 -2.98
CA ALA A 134 -8.87 -9.68 -3.40
C ALA A 134 -8.89 -11.20 -3.12
N VAL A 135 -9.40 -11.61 -1.96
CA VAL A 135 -9.50 -13.03 -1.60
C VAL A 135 -10.59 -13.74 -2.40
N SER A 136 -11.78 -13.13 -2.51
CA SER A 136 -12.95 -13.79 -3.13
C SER A 136 -12.96 -13.76 -4.65
N LEU A 137 -12.59 -12.64 -5.28
CA LEU A 137 -12.67 -12.46 -6.72
C LEU A 137 -11.32 -12.71 -7.39
N ALA A 138 -10.24 -12.19 -6.80
CA ALA A 138 -8.90 -12.33 -7.37
C ALA A 138 -8.15 -13.58 -6.90
N HIS A 139 -8.76 -14.42 -6.07
CA HIS A 139 -8.20 -15.68 -5.55
C HIS A 139 -6.78 -15.52 -4.99
N THR A 140 -6.52 -14.34 -4.41
CA THR A 140 -5.20 -14.00 -3.84
C THR A 140 -5.05 -14.65 -2.47
N ASP A 141 -3.83 -15.06 -2.13
CA ASP A 141 -3.51 -15.55 -0.79
C ASP A 141 -3.95 -14.53 0.29
N ALA A 142 -4.61 -15.03 1.34
CA ALA A 142 -5.21 -14.19 2.37
C ALA A 142 -4.16 -13.39 3.16
N GLY A 143 -2.98 -13.97 3.42
CA GLY A 143 -1.89 -13.30 4.10
C GLY A 143 -1.35 -12.14 3.27
N LEU A 144 -1.16 -12.37 1.97
CA LEU A 144 -0.73 -11.33 1.04
C LEU A 144 -1.78 -10.22 0.88
N ALA A 145 -3.06 -10.58 0.75
CA ALA A 145 -4.16 -9.63 0.65
C ALA A 145 -4.24 -8.72 1.89
N LEU A 146 -4.07 -9.29 3.09
CA LEU A 146 -4.05 -8.55 4.35
C LEU A 146 -2.87 -7.58 4.45
N ASP A 147 -1.64 -8.01 4.11
CA ASP A 147 -0.46 -7.13 4.16
C ASP A 147 -0.58 -5.97 3.17
N LEU A 148 -0.97 -6.25 1.92
CA LEU A 148 -1.17 -5.22 0.90
C LEU A 148 -2.34 -4.29 1.24
N GLY A 149 -3.44 -4.85 1.74
CA GLY A 149 -4.62 -4.11 2.20
C GLY A 149 -4.27 -3.17 3.35
N ALA A 150 -3.50 -3.64 4.35
CA ALA A 150 -3.06 -2.83 5.48
C ALA A 150 -2.17 -1.66 5.03
N ARG A 151 -1.15 -1.92 4.18
CA ARG A 151 -0.27 -0.86 3.65
C ARG A 151 -1.03 0.16 2.80
N GLY A 152 -1.94 -0.32 1.94
CA GLY A 152 -2.85 0.54 1.17
C GLY A 152 -3.74 1.39 2.07
N GLY A 153 -4.30 0.80 3.12
CA GLY A 153 -5.09 1.51 4.13
C GLY A 153 -4.32 2.59 4.84
N ILE A 154 -3.10 2.30 5.32
CA ILE A 154 -2.25 3.27 6.01
C ILE A 154 -1.89 4.44 5.07
N THR A 155 -1.53 4.16 3.83
CA THR A 155 -1.20 5.22 2.84
C THR A 155 -2.41 6.07 2.47
N ALA A 156 -3.59 5.47 2.30
CA ALA A 156 -4.84 6.20 2.09
C ALA A 156 -5.23 7.04 3.34
N GLY A 157 -5.12 6.47 4.53
CA GLY A 157 -5.46 7.15 5.77
C GLY A 157 -4.54 8.31 6.08
N THR A 158 -3.22 8.14 5.91
CA THR A 158 -2.24 9.22 6.09
C THR A 158 -2.47 10.36 5.10
N THR A 159 -2.69 10.08 3.83
CA THR A 159 -2.98 11.11 2.82
C THR A 159 -4.28 11.85 3.10
N ALA A 160 -5.36 11.14 3.45
CA ALA A 160 -6.62 11.76 3.84
C ALA A 160 -6.48 12.63 5.11
N LEU A 161 -5.79 12.13 6.15
CA LEU A 161 -5.55 12.88 7.39
C LEU A 161 -4.74 14.16 7.17
N VAL A 162 -3.74 14.13 6.28
CA VAL A 162 -2.99 15.34 5.91
C VAL A 162 -3.94 16.38 5.32
N VAL A 163 -4.84 16.00 4.42
CA VAL A 163 -5.84 16.92 3.85
C VAL A 163 -6.80 17.43 4.92
N VAL A 164 -7.28 16.57 5.82
CA VAL A 164 -8.15 16.94 6.95
C VAL A 164 -7.46 17.97 7.86
N VAL A 165 -6.19 17.75 8.20
CA VAL A 165 -5.39 18.67 9.02
C VAL A 165 -5.25 20.02 8.32
N LEU A 166 -4.85 20.03 7.04
CA LEU A 166 -4.68 21.26 6.27
C LEU A 166 -6.00 22.05 6.16
N ALA A 167 -7.10 21.37 5.87
CA ALA A 167 -8.43 21.98 5.79
C ALA A 167 -8.95 22.44 7.17
N GLY A 168 -8.64 21.72 8.25
CA GLY A 168 -9.00 22.10 9.62
C GLY A 168 -8.27 23.34 10.11
N LEU A 169 -6.99 23.48 9.76
CA LEU A 169 -6.15 24.64 10.08
C LEU A 169 -6.47 25.88 9.23
N TRP A 170 -7.25 25.73 8.15
CA TRP A 170 -7.59 26.86 7.32
C TRP A 170 -8.49 27.85 8.07
N ARG A 171 -7.99 29.09 8.25
CA ARG A 171 -8.74 30.19 8.86
C ARG A 171 -9.69 30.84 7.85
N PRO A 172 -11.01 30.73 8.01
CA PRO A 172 -11.94 31.48 7.18
C PRO A 172 -11.83 32.98 7.51
N GLN A 173 -11.86 33.84 6.49
CA GLN A 173 -11.90 35.29 6.68
C GLN A 173 -13.27 35.68 7.25
N THR A 174 -13.30 36.03 8.53
CA THR A 174 -14.54 36.30 9.30
C THR A 174 -15.30 37.52 8.79
N LEU A 175 -14.61 38.53 8.25
CA LEU A 175 -15.21 39.77 7.72
C LEU A 175 -15.96 39.57 6.39
N ALA A 176 -15.49 38.67 5.52
CA ALA A 176 -16.18 38.38 4.27
C ALA A 176 -17.49 37.61 4.50
N ALA A 177 -17.52 36.74 5.51
CA ALA A 177 -18.69 35.92 5.84
C ALA A 177 -19.89 36.74 6.38
N LEU A 178 -19.65 37.94 6.92
CA LEU A 178 -20.70 38.87 7.36
C LEU A 178 -21.19 39.81 6.25
N LYS A 179 -20.47 39.90 5.13
CA LYS A 179 -20.81 40.79 4.01
C LYS A 179 -21.76 40.15 2.99
N ASP A 180 -21.79 38.81 2.93
CA ASP A 180 -22.63 38.02 2.01
C ASP A 180 -24.01 37.65 2.60
N ARG A 181 -24.43 38.26 3.71
CA ARG A 181 -25.78 38.16 4.29
C ARG A 181 -26.43 39.52 4.33
#